data_AF-A0A954XTT3-F1
#
_entry.id   AF-A0A954XTT3-F1
#
_cell.length_a   1.000
_cell.length_b   1.000
_cell.length_c   1.000
_cell.angle_alpha   90.00
_cell.angle_beta   90.00
_cell.angle_gamma   90.00
#
_symmetry.space_group_name_H-M   'P 1'
#
loop_
_entity.id
_entity.type
_entity.pdbx_description
1 polymer ?
#
loop_
_entity_poly.entity_id
_entity_poly.type
_entity_poly.pdbx_seq_one_letter_code
_entity_poly.pdbx_strand_id
1 'polypeptide(L)'
;MRFDQADPVIERWGRLNTVPWCHAYRGEEVRSADFTLSDGTFAQPWLEPQEDGSIAVCAWDRRARKHNEIASWTNLESALDRALVVIRSWSPRVDA
;
A
#
# COMPACT_ATOMS: atom_id res chain seq x y z
N MET A 1 18.00 2.86 5.42
CA MET A 1 16.98 2.74 4.37
C MET A 1 16.25 4.07 4.30
N ARG A 2 16.06 4.68 3.12
CA ARG A 2 15.45 6.02 3.04
C ARG A 2 14.14 5.95 2.29
N PHE A 3 13.09 5.71 3.06
CA PHE A 3 11.73 5.99 2.61
C PHE A 3 11.52 7.49 2.32
N ASP A 4 12.45 8.37 2.67
CA ASP A 4 12.48 9.79 2.31
C ASP A 4 12.18 10.05 0.82
N GLN A 5 12.53 9.11 -0.06
CA GLN A 5 12.24 9.18 -1.50
C GLN A 5 10.80 8.76 -1.85
N ALA A 6 10.20 7.87 -1.05
CA ALA A 6 8.82 7.43 -1.18
C ALA A 6 7.82 8.46 -0.59
N ASP A 7 8.18 9.13 0.50
CA ASP A 7 7.27 10.00 1.27
C ASP A 7 6.52 11.03 0.39
N PRO A 8 7.17 11.81 -0.51
CA PRO A 8 6.46 12.73 -1.38
C PRO A 8 5.46 12.06 -2.33
N VAL A 9 5.77 10.83 -2.77
CA VAL A 9 4.94 10.06 -3.70
C VAL A 9 3.72 9.50 -2.96
N ILE A 10 3.92 8.85 -1.82
CA ILE A 10 2.83 8.23 -1.05
C ILE A 10 1.91 9.27 -0.40
N GLU A 11 2.42 10.42 0.02
CA GLU A 11 1.60 11.48 0.59
C GLU A 11 0.67 12.08 -0.47
N ARG A 12 1.22 12.36 -1.66
CA ARG A 12 0.43 12.85 -2.80
C ARG A 12 -0.59 11.81 -3.23
N TRP A 13 -0.14 10.59 -3.51
CA TRP A 13 -1.00 9.51 -3.98
C TRP A 13 -2.07 9.13 -2.95
N GLY A 14 -1.70 9.08 -1.67
CA GLY A 14 -2.59 8.78 -0.55
C GLY A 14 -3.69 9.82 -0.41
N ARG A 15 -3.37 11.11 -0.58
CA ARG A 15 -4.38 12.19 -0.60
C ARG A 15 -5.38 12.02 -1.74
N LEU A 16 -4.92 11.67 -2.94
CA LEU A 16 -5.80 11.48 -4.12
C LEU A 16 -6.70 10.25 -3.97
N ASN A 17 -6.22 9.21 -3.29
CA ASN A 17 -6.92 7.93 -3.17
C ASN A 17 -7.60 7.70 -1.81
N THR A 18 -7.57 8.70 -0.91
CA THR A 18 -8.08 8.59 0.47
C THR A 18 -7.43 7.43 1.24
N VAL A 19 -6.12 7.29 1.10
CA VAL A 19 -5.29 6.29 1.80
C VAL A 19 -4.39 7.02 2.80
N PRO A 20 -4.72 7.01 4.11
CA PRO A 20 -3.94 7.71 5.13
C PRO A 20 -2.70 6.90 5.52
N TRP A 21 -1.54 7.28 4.97
CA TRP A 21 -0.26 6.63 5.30
C TRP A 21 0.20 6.98 6.73
N CYS A 22 0.66 5.96 7.43
CA CYS A 22 1.36 5.98 8.70
C CYS A 22 2.86 5.83 8.44
N HIS A 23 3.68 6.68 9.07
CA HIS A 23 5.13 6.69 8.91
C HIS A 23 5.88 5.99 10.08
N ALA A 24 5.13 5.61 11.13
CA ALA A 24 5.68 4.94 12.30
C ALA A 24 4.67 4.00 12.93
N TYR A 25 5.15 2.83 13.39
CA TYR A 25 4.35 1.87 14.15
C TYR A 25 5.19 1.26 15.26
N ARG A 26 4.73 1.41 16.52
CA ARG A 26 5.44 0.91 17.73
C ARG A 26 6.92 1.33 17.83
N GLY A 27 7.26 2.50 17.31
CA GLY A 27 8.63 3.04 17.30
C GLY A 27 9.48 2.58 16.11
N GLU A 28 8.93 1.76 15.21
CA GLU A 28 9.57 1.37 13.96
C GLU A 28 9.15 2.29 12.81
N GLU A 29 10.10 2.61 11.95
CA GLU A 29 9.89 3.38 10.73
C GLU A 29 9.19 2.48 9.69
N VAL A 30 7.93 2.78 9.37
CA VAL A 30 7.12 1.98 8.44
C VAL A 30 6.35 2.90 7.53
N ARG A 31 6.09 2.50 6.28
CA ARG A 31 5.09 3.17 5.43
C ARG A 31 3.98 2.15 5.26
N SER A 32 2.91 2.31 6.02
CA SER A 32 1.71 1.47 5.89
C SER A 32 0.46 2.32 5.93
N ALA A 33 -0.65 1.82 5.44
CA ALA A 33 -1.94 2.45 5.66
C ALA A 33 -2.95 1.37 6.03
N ASP A 34 -3.93 1.74 6.84
CA ASP A 34 -5.04 0.84 7.16
C ASP A 34 -6.24 1.22 6.30
N PHE A 35 -6.82 0.21 5.65
CA PHE A 35 -7.96 0.35 4.76
C PHE A 35 -9.08 -0.60 5.18
N THR A 36 -10.33 -0.14 5.10
CA THR A 36 -11.51 -1.00 5.27
C THR A 36 -12.34 -0.92 4.00
N LEU A 37 -12.53 -2.06 3.34
CA LEU A 37 -13.37 -2.20 2.16
C LEU A 37 -14.85 -2.00 2.52
N SER A 38 -15.68 -1.76 1.50
CA SER A 38 -17.12 -1.51 1.67
C SER A 38 -17.87 -2.68 2.33
N ASP A 39 -17.36 -3.90 2.22
CA ASP A 39 -17.90 -5.11 2.86
C ASP A 39 -17.41 -5.29 4.32
N GLY A 40 -16.64 -4.35 4.85
CA GLY A 40 -16.03 -4.41 6.18
C GLY A 40 -14.71 -5.19 6.23
N THR A 41 -14.20 -5.68 5.10
CA THR A 41 -12.90 -6.37 5.06
C THR A 41 -11.76 -5.38 5.33
N PHE A 42 -10.96 -5.66 6.35
CA PHE A 42 -9.72 -4.95 6.64
C PHE A 42 -8.63 -5.36 5.65
N ALA A 43 -7.96 -4.38 5.05
CA ALA A 43 -6.77 -4.55 4.23
C ALA A 43 -5.71 -3.52 4.64
N GLN A 44 -4.44 -3.88 4.46
CA GLN A 44 -3.31 -3.02 4.79
C GLN A 44 -2.30 -3.06 3.64
N PRO A 45 -2.10 -1.95 2.91
CA PRO A 45 -0.90 -1.75 2.12
C PRO A 45 0.29 -1.34 3.00
N TRP A 46 1.50 -1.73 2.61
CA TRP A 46 2.75 -1.20 3.15
C TRP A 46 3.86 -1.19 2.08
N LEU A 47 4.91 -0.44 2.36
CA LEU A 47 6.12 -0.40 1.56
C LEU A 47 7.27 -1.11 2.28
N GLU A 48 8.04 -1.88 1.51
CA GLU A 48 9.20 -2.61 2.00
C GLU A 48 10.42 -2.30 1.11
N PRO A 49 11.40 -1.52 1.60
CA PRO A 49 12.60 -1.19 0.83
C PRO A 49 13.46 -2.43 0.59
N GLN A 50 14.00 -2.54 -0.62
CA GLN A 50 14.83 -3.68 -1.04
C GLN A 50 16.33 -3.33 -1.01
N GLU A 51 17.19 -4.34 -0.96
CA GLU A 51 18.66 -4.15 -0.91
C GLU A 51 19.23 -3.50 -2.18
N ASP A 52 18.59 -3.72 -3.33
CA ASP A 52 18.99 -3.16 -4.63
C ASP A 52 18.53 -1.71 -4.83
N GLY A 53 17.90 -1.11 -3.83
CA GLY A 53 17.38 0.25 -3.88
C GLY A 53 16.00 0.38 -4.54
N SER A 54 15.36 -0.73 -4.93
CA SER A 54 13.95 -0.77 -5.29
C SER A 54 13.06 -0.78 -4.03
N ILE A 55 11.74 -0.73 -4.24
CA ILE A 55 10.75 -0.76 -3.17
C ILE A 55 9.65 -1.75 -3.52
N ALA A 56 9.32 -2.65 -2.60
CA ALA A 56 8.17 -3.52 -2.74
C ALA A 56 6.92 -2.80 -2.22
N VAL A 57 5.87 -2.78 -3.04
CA VAL A 57 4.52 -2.40 -2.65
C VAL A 57 3.80 -3.68 -2.27
N CYS A 58 3.48 -3.80 -0.99
CA CYS A 58 2.90 -4.99 -0.41
C CYS A 58 1.47 -4.69 0.08
N ALA A 59 0.62 -5.71 0.07
CA ALA A 59 -0.74 -5.63 0.56
C ALA A 59 -1.16 -6.95 1.21
N TRP A 60 -1.97 -6.85 2.27
CA TRP A 60 -2.49 -8.00 3.00
C TRP A 60 -3.90 -7.74 3.53
N ASP A 61 -4.68 -8.81 3.72
CA ASP A 61 -5.96 -8.76 4.43
C ASP A 61 -6.08 -9.84 5.51
N ARG A 62 -7.07 -9.72 6.39
CA ARG A 62 -7.30 -10.71 7.46
C ARG A 62 -7.68 -12.10 6.97
N ARG A 63 -8.08 -12.26 5.69
CA ARG A 63 -8.34 -13.56 5.06
C ARG A 63 -7.07 -14.17 4.46
N ALA A 64 -5.90 -13.64 4.81
CA ALA A 64 -4.57 -14.08 4.39
C ALA A 64 -4.29 -13.94 2.88
N ARG A 65 -5.05 -13.08 2.17
CA ARG A 65 -4.70 -12.66 0.82
C ARG A 65 -3.48 -11.75 0.89
N LYS A 66 -2.57 -11.93 -0.06
CA LYS A 66 -1.32 -11.19 -0.16
C LYS A 66 -1.08 -10.78 -1.59
N HIS A 67 -0.49 -9.61 -1.77
CA HIS A 67 -0.02 -9.12 -3.05
C HIS A 67 1.26 -8.33 -2.81
N ASN A 68 2.32 -8.67 -3.54
CA ASN A 68 3.60 -7.98 -3.48
C ASN A 68 4.03 -7.67 -4.90
N GLU A 69 4.46 -6.43 -5.13
CA GLU A 69 4.98 -5.97 -6.41
C GLU A 69 6.24 -5.14 -6.19
N ILE A 70 7.32 -5.47 -6.90
CA ILE A 70 8.57 -4.70 -6.85
C ILE A 70 8.45 -3.51 -7.82
N ALA A 71 8.78 -2.33 -7.32
CA ALA A 71 8.70 -1.07 -8.03
C ALA A 71 10.03 -0.30 -7.93
N SER A 72 10.33 0.48 -8.96
CA SER A 72 11.33 1.55 -8.91
C SER A 72 10.68 2.85 -8.42
N TRP A 73 11.50 3.83 -8.03
CA TRP A 73 11.02 5.16 -7.66
C TRP A 73 10.22 5.86 -8.77
N THR A 74 10.54 5.57 -10.04
CA THR A 74 9.89 6.16 -11.21
C THR A 74 8.52 5.56 -11.51
N ASN A 75 8.22 4.36 -11.02
CA ASN A 75 6.94 3.67 -11.27
C ASN A 75 6.15 3.37 -9.98
N LEU A 76 6.61 3.86 -8.83
CA LEU A 76 5.99 3.66 -7.51
C LEU A 76 4.51 4.03 -7.51
N GLU A 77 4.13 5.16 -8.10
CA GLU A 77 2.72 5.59 -8.17
C GLU A 77 1.85 4.56 -8.92
N SER A 78 2.33 4.05 -10.06
CA SER A 78 1.61 3.02 -10.81
C SER A 78 1.52 1.69 -10.06
N ALA A 79 2.55 1.34 -9.28
CA ALA A 79 2.53 0.15 -8.43
C ALA A 79 1.52 0.28 -7.28
N LEU A 80 1.42 1.48 -6.67
CA LEU A 80 0.40 1.80 -5.67
C LEU A 80 -1.03 1.68 -6.25
N ASP A 81 -1.25 2.19 -7.47
CA ASP A 81 -2.54 2.04 -8.17
C ASP A 81 -2.91 0.56 -8.38
N ARG A 82 -1.95 -0.25 -8.85
CA ARG A 82 -2.17 -1.70 -9.05
C ARG A 82 -2.46 -2.40 -7.74
N ALA A 83 -1.70 -2.12 -6.68
CA ALA A 83 -1.95 -2.66 -5.35
C ALA A 83 -3.34 -2.28 -4.84
N LEU A 84 -3.77 -1.02 -5.04
CA LEU A 84 -5.12 -0.57 -4.65
C LEU A 84 -6.22 -1.28 -5.44
N VAL A 85 -6.03 -1.52 -6.74
CA VAL A 85 -6.97 -2.31 -7.56
C VAL A 85 -7.08 -3.74 -7.02
N VAL A 86 -5.95 -4.37 -6.69
CA VAL A 86 -5.93 -5.72 -6.11
C VAL A 86 -6.66 -5.73 -4.77
N ILE A 87 -6.36 -4.79 -3.87
CA ILE A 87 -7.07 -4.64 -2.59
C ILE A 87 -8.57 -4.46 -2.82
N ARG A 88 -8.99 -3.63 -3.77
CA ARG A 88 -10.43 -3.43 -4.06
C ARG A 88 -11.11 -4.68 -4.61
N SER A 89 -10.40 -5.51 -5.38
CA SER A 89 -10.93 -6.80 -5.87
C SER A 89 -11.14 -7.84 -4.77
N TRP A 90 -10.61 -7.59 -3.57
CA TRP A 90 -10.82 -8.46 -2.42
C TRP A 90 -12.20 -8.33 -1.79
N SER A 91 -12.91 -7.24 -2.05
CA SER A 91 -14.33 -7.16 -1.70
C SER A 91 -15.09 -8.07 -2.66
N PRO A 92 -15.93 -9.00 -2.18
CA PRO A 92 -16.88 -9.64 -3.06
C PRO A 92 -17.69 -8.52 -3.72
N ARG A 93 -17.83 -8.60 -5.05
CA ARG A 93 -18.73 -7.69 -5.77
C ARG A 93 -20.09 -7.80 -5.08
N VAL A 94 -20.61 -6.67 -4.62
CA VAL A 94 -22.04 -6.55 -4.42
C VAL A 94 -22.58 -6.58 -5.84
N ASP A 95 -23.03 -7.74 -6.32
CA ASP A 95 -23.91 -7.79 -7.47
C ASP A 95 -25.11 -6.91 -7.08
N ALA A 96 -25.22 -5.77 -7.76
CA ALA A 96 -26.31 -4.82 -7.61
C ALA A 96 -27.58 -5.36 -8.28
#